data_AF-A0A2V8SY46-F1
#
_entry.id   AF-A0A2V8SY46-F1
#
_cell.length_a   1.000
_cell.length_b   1.000
_cell.length_c   1.000
_cell.angle_alpha   90.00
_cell.angle_beta   90.00
_cell.angle_gamma   90.00
#
_symmetry.space_group_name_H-M   'P 1'
#
loop_
_entity.id
_entity.type
_entity.pdbx_description
1 polymer ?
#
loop_
_entity_poly.entity_id
_entity_poly.type
_entity_poly.pdbx_seq_one_letter_code
_entity_poly.pdbx_strand_id
1 'polypeptide(L)'
;MRGKITIFIDGNNLFHAARSVGVEIDYAKFLNFLRGDSPLLRAFFYTGVDEKAERQQGFLLWMRRNGYRVVEKELKTYADGTKKANLDVEIAVDMLSLADKYDTAVLVSGDEDFSYAINAVAYKGVRVELAGFRSNTSPRLIDVADQFIELDSHIDEITKTDSRYNVHNHNHHSGSHLVASRNSGSFPRVQDSGAFPRAQDSGGFTRVQDEDAEDPTSHEATVER
;
A
#
# COMPACT_ATOMS: atom_id res chain seq x y z
N MET A 1 13.32 -18.57 -9.41
CA MET A 1 11.98 -18.14 -9.88
C MET A 1 11.11 -17.92 -8.64
N ARG A 2 10.20 -16.93 -8.65
CA ARG A 2 9.34 -16.58 -7.49
C ARG A 2 8.32 -17.67 -7.11
N GLY A 3 8.13 -18.67 -7.97
CA GLY A 3 7.15 -19.74 -7.74
C GLY A 3 5.72 -19.20 -7.76
N LYS A 4 4.80 -19.89 -7.09
CA LYS A 4 3.42 -19.46 -6.93
C LYS A 4 3.34 -18.33 -5.91
N ILE A 5 2.67 -17.25 -6.26
CA ILE A 5 2.65 -16.04 -5.43
C ILE A 5 1.28 -15.74 -4.84
N THR A 6 1.26 -15.11 -3.67
CA THR A 6 0.08 -14.47 -3.11
C THR A 6 0.38 -13.00 -2.81
N ILE A 7 -0.52 -12.11 -3.19
CA ILE A 7 -0.37 -10.66 -2.98
C ILE A 7 -1.36 -10.23 -1.89
N PHE A 8 -0.87 -9.50 -0.89
CA PHE A 8 -1.64 -8.95 0.21
C PHE A 8 -1.51 -7.43 0.19
N ILE A 9 -2.61 -6.72 -0.10
CA ILE A 9 -2.59 -5.26 -0.26
C ILE A 9 -3.35 -4.60 0.88
N ASP A 10 -2.64 -3.86 1.71
CA ASP A 10 -3.24 -2.89 2.61
C ASP A 10 -3.71 -1.68 1.79
N GLY A 11 -5.01 -1.65 1.50
CA GLY A 11 -5.61 -0.62 0.66
C GLY A 11 -5.56 0.77 1.29
N ASN A 12 -5.61 0.86 2.62
CA ASN A 12 -5.53 2.15 3.30
C ASN A 12 -4.11 2.69 3.22
N ASN A 13 -3.10 1.89 3.57
CA ASN A 13 -1.70 2.31 3.49
C ASN A 13 -1.30 2.68 2.06
N LEU A 14 -1.64 1.84 1.07
CA LEU A 14 -1.37 2.10 -0.34
C LEU A 14 -2.01 3.41 -0.82
N PHE A 15 -3.28 3.65 -0.46
CA PHE A 15 -3.99 4.86 -0.84
C PHE A 15 -3.33 6.11 -0.25
N HIS A 16 -3.02 6.10 1.05
CA HIS A 16 -2.40 7.23 1.72
C HIS A 16 -1.01 7.53 1.17
N ALA A 17 -0.19 6.49 0.96
CA ALA A 17 1.16 6.62 0.41
C ALA A 17 1.16 7.15 -1.04
N ALA A 18 0.34 6.55 -1.92
CA ALA A 18 0.22 7.03 -3.30
C ALA A 18 -0.26 8.48 -3.36
N ARG A 19 -1.22 8.85 -2.51
CA ARG A 19 -1.71 10.23 -2.43
C ARG A 19 -0.64 11.22 -1.97
N SER A 20 0.21 10.86 -1.00
CA SER A 20 1.27 11.76 -0.53
C SER A 20 2.32 12.07 -1.60
N VAL A 21 2.53 11.16 -2.56
CA VAL A 21 3.43 11.39 -3.70
C VAL A 21 2.71 11.82 -4.99
N GLY A 22 1.40 12.08 -4.92
CA GLY A 22 0.60 12.56 -6.07
C GLY A 22 0.34 11.50 -7.15
N VAL A 23 0.53 10.22 -6.82
CA VAL A 23 0.40 9.10 -7.75
C VAL A 23 -1.03 8.56 -7.73
N GLU A 24 -1.50 8.18 -8.91
CA GLU A 24 -2.80 7.54 -9.07
C GLU A 24 -2.66 6.16 -9.70
N ILE A 25 -2.96 5.13 -8.90
CA ILE A 25 -2.70 3.74 -9.25
C ILE A 25 -3.74 3.23 -10.24
N ASP A 26 -3.26 2.66 -11.36
CA ASP A 26 -4.03 1.78 -12.22
C ASP A 26 -3.96 0.37 -11.65
N TYR A 27 -5.02 -0.07 -10.97
CA TYR A 27 -5.04 -1.36 -10.28
C TYR A 27 -4.97 -2.58 -11.22
N ALA A 28 -5.27 -2.46 -12.51
CA ALA A 28 -5.07 -3.56 -13.46
C ALA A 28 -3.59 -3.71 -13.80
N LYS A 29 -2.92 -2.59 -14.09
CA LYS A 29 -1.47 -2.58 -14.28
C LYS A 29 -0.72 -2.98 -13.03
N PHE A 30 -1.14 -2.47 -11.87
CA PHE A 30 -0.52 -2.76 -10.58
C PHE A 30 -0.52 -4.25 -10.25
N LEU A 31 -1.65 -4.95 -10.49
CA LEU A 31 -1.72 -6.40 -10.31
C LEU A 31 -0.72 -7.13 -11.20
N ASN A 32 -0.64 -6.74 -12.47
CA ASN A 32 0.28 -7.35 -13.44
C ASN A 32 1.74 -7.07 -13.09
N PHE A 33 2.06 -5.85 -12.65
CA PHE A 33 3.37 -5.45 -12.18
C PHE A 33 3.83 -6.30 -10.98
N LEU A 34 3.03 -6.35 -9.91
CA LEU A 34 3.38 -7.12 -8.70
C LEU A 34 3.53 -8.62 -9.01
N ARG A 35 2.72 -9.15 -9.93
CA ARG A 35 2.77 -10.56 -10.32
C ARG A 35 3.98 -10.89 -11.20
N GLY A 36 4.28 -10.03 -12.17
CA GLY A 36 5.13 -10.36 -13.30
C GLY A 36 4.67 -11.67 -13.97
N ASP A 37 5.63 -12.53 -14.27
CA ASP A 37 5.40 -13.82 -14.92
C ASP A 37 5.01 -14.96 -13.96
N SER A 38 4.90 -14.68 -12.67
CA SER A 38 4.68 -15.71 -11.66
C SER A 38 3.22 -16.19 -11.63
N PRO A 39 2.95 -17.49 -11.42
CA PRO A 39 1.59 -17.98 -11.26
C PRO A 39 0.94 -17.40 -9.99
N LEU A 40 -0.13 -16.62 -10.17
CA LEU A 40 -0.86 -15.99 -9.07
C LEU A 40 -1.82 -17.00 -8.43
N LEU A 41 -1.64 -17.29 -7.12
CA LEU A 41 -2.63 -18.01 -6.33
C LEU A 41 -3.83 -17.10 -6.04
N ARG A 42 -3.56 -15.90 -5.52
CA ARG A 42 -4.58 -14.92 -5.14
C ARG A 42 -3.96 -13.53 -4.94
N ALA A 43 -4.73 -12.49 -5.24
CA ALA A 43 -4.44 -11.12 -4.83
C ALA A 43 -5.55 -10.64 -3.90
N PHE A 44 -5.21 -10.29 -2.66
CA PHE A 44 -6.14 -9.76 -1.68
C PHE A 44 -6.02 -8.24 -1.60
N PHE A 45 -7.18 -7.57 -1.45
CA PHE A 45 -7.25 -6.14 -1.22
C PHE A 45 -8.06 -5.88 0.04
N TYR A 46 -7.40 -5.41 1.10
CA TYR A 46 -7.98 -5.18 2.42
C TYR A 46 -8.32 -3.70 2.56
N THR A 47 -9.57 -3.38 2.92
CA THR A 47 -10.01 -1.99 3.01
C THR A 47 -11.15 -1.75 3.99
N GLY A 48 -11.19 -0.56 4.56
CA GLY A 48 -12.31 -0.07 5.34
C GLY A 48 -13.43 0.43 4.43
N VAL A 49 -14.69 0.10 4.73
CA VAL A 49 -15.85 0.53 3.94
C VAL A 49 -16.78 1.45 4.72
N ASP A 50 -17.24 2.52 4.06
CA ASP A 50 -18.44 3.27 4.45
C ASP A 50 -19.57 2.82 3.53
N GLU A 51 -20.57 2.10 4.07
CA GLU A 51 -21.68 1.58 3.28
C GLU A 51 -22.46 2.67 2.53
N LYS A 52 -22.38 3.92 3.00
CA LYS A 52 -23.05 5.07 2.39
C LYS A 52 -22.27 5.66 1.21
N ALA A 53 -21.04 5.22 0.97
CA ALA A 53 -20.18 5.73 -0.10
C ALA A 53 -20.36 4.93 -1.40
N GLU A 54 -21.39 5.25 -2.20
CA GLU A 54 -21.69 4.53 -3.47
C GLU A 54 -20.50 4.44 -4.44
N ARG A 55 -19.69 5.50 -4.54
CA ARG A 55 -18.49 5.49 -5.39
C ARG A 55 -17.47 4.44 -4.94
N GLN A 56 -17.32 4.25 -3.62
CA GLN A 56 -16.45 3.22 -3.06
C GLN A 56 -16.97 1.83 -3.44
N GLN A 57 -18.27 1.60 -3.32
CA GLN A 57 -18.90 0.31 -3.69
C GLN A 57 -18.68 -0.04 -5.17
N GLY A 58 -18.80 0.93 -6.08
CA GLY A 58 -18.50 0.74 -7.50
C GLY A 58 -17.05 0.33 -7.77
N PHE A 59 -16.10 0.98 -7.09
CA PHE A 59 -14.68 0.62 -7.16
C PHE A 59 -14.41 -0.79 -6.63
N LEU A 60 -14.95 -1.15 -5.47
CA LEU A 60 -14.74 -2.48 -4.87
C LEU A 60 -15.40 -3.60 -5.68
N LEU A 61 -16.53 -3.31 -6.34
CA LEU A 61 -17.13 -4.24 -7.30
C LEU A 61 -16.22 -4.44 -8.53
N TRP A 62 -15.61 -3.36 -9.04
CA TRP A 62 -14.65 -3.46 -10.14
C TRP A 62 -13.42 -4.28 -9.72
N MET A 63 -12.86 -4.04 -8.52
CA MET A 63 -11.72 -4.82 -8.00
C MET A 63 -12.02 -6.32 -7.98
N ARG A 64 -13.19 -6.71 -7.45
CA ARG A 64 -13.66 -8.11 -7.44
C ARG A 64 -13.74 -8.74 -8.83
N ARG A 65 -14.14 -7.95 -9.83
CA ARG A 65 -14.27 -8.41 -11.22
C ARG A 65 -12.93 -8.46 -11.97
N ASN A 66 -11.89 -7.83 -11.44
CA ASN A 66 -10.59 -7.69 -12.11
C ASN A 66 -9.45 -8.37 -11.34
N GLY A 67 -9.74 -9.50 -10.69
CA GLY A 67 -8.72 -10.41 -10.16
C GLY A 67 -8.35 -10.22 -8.69
N TYR A 68 -8.96 -9.26 -7.99
CA TYR A 68 -8.77 -9.07 -6.56
C TYR A 68 -9.85 -9.79 -5.74
N ARG A 69 -9.42 -10.39 -4.62
CA ARG A 69 -10.31 -10.80 -3.54
C ARG A 69 -10.37 -9.67 -2.52
N VAL A 70 -11.48 -8.92 -2.54
CA VAL A 70 -11.68 -7.80 -1.63
C VAL A 70 -12.13 -8.31 -0.25
N VAL A 71 -11.42 -7.87 0.79
CA VAL A 71 -11.75 -8.11 2.21
C VAL A 71 -12.10 -6.77 2.82
N GLU A 72 -13.32 -6.65 3.34
CA GLU A 72 -13.89 -5.39 3.80
C GLU A 72 -14.16 -5.43 5.30
N LYS A 73 -13.98 -4.29 5.96
CA LYS A 73 -14.33 -4.09 7.36
C LYS A 73 -15.04 -2.75 7.52
N GLU A 74 -16.13 -2.73 8.27
CA GLU A 74 -16.87 -1.51 8.53
C GLU A 74 -15.98 -0.48 9.26
N LEU A 75 -16.04 0.78 8.82
CA LEU A 75 -15.35 1.87 9.50
C LEU A 75 -15.94 2.11 10.89
N LYS A 76 -15.10 2.06 11.91
CA LYS A 76 -15.50 2.44 13.28
C LYS A 76 -15.33 3.93 13.46
N THR A 77 -16.36 4.58 14.00
CA THR A 77 -16.29 5.99 14.42
C THR A 77 -15.74 6.04 15.85
N TYR A 78 -14.65 6.78 16.04
CA TYR A 78 -14.02 6.99 17.33
C TYR A 78 -14.56 8.26 18.01
N ALA A 79 -14.26 8.41 19.30
CA ALA A 79 -14.75 9.53 20.12
C ALA A 79 -14.29 10.90 19.61
N ASP A 80 -13.19 10.95 18.87
CA ASP A 80 -12.65 12.13 18.20
C ASP A 80 -13.34 12.43 16.85
N GLY A 81 -14.34 11.63 16.45
CA GLY A 81 -15.05 11.75 15.19
C GLY A 81 -14.34 11.08 14.00
N THR A 82 -13.14 10.56 14.20
CA THR A 82 -12.40 9.89 13.13
C THR A 82 -13.03 8.55 12.79
N LYS A 83 -12.97 8.18 11.51
CA LYS A 83 -13.44 6.87 11.02
C LYS A 83 -12.26 6.03 10.59
N LYS A 84 -12.00 4.92 11.26
CA LYS A 84 -10.91 4.00 10.91
C LYS A 84 -11.37 2.55 10.89
N ALA A 85 -10.83 1.81 9.94
CA ALA A 85 -10.78 0.36 9.99
C ALA A 85 -9.32 -0.05 9.84
N ASN A 86 -8.85 -0.86 10.78
CA ASN A 86 -7.55 -1.53 10.73
C ASN A 86 -7.82 -3.00 10.38
N LEU A 87 -7.12 -3.50 9.36
CA LEU A 87 -7.17 -4.89 8.89
C LEU A 87 -5.84 -5.65 9.06
N ASP A 88 -4.91 -5.14 9.85
CA ASP A 88 -3.55 -5.70 10.02
C ASP A 88 -3.60 -7.12 10.58
N VAL A 89 -4.54 -7.37 11.50
CA VAL A 89 -4.78 -8.71 12.06
C VAL A 89 -5.26 -9.66 10.98
N GLU A 90 -6.25 -9.25 10.18
CA GLU A 90 -6.78 -10.06 9.08
C GLU A 90 -5.70 -10.37 8.03
N ILE A 91 -4.88 -9.38 7.67
CA ILE A 91 -3.75 -9.54 6.76
C ILE A 91 -2.74 -10.54 7.33
N ALA A 92 -2.27 -10.34 8.57
CA ALA A 92 -1.27 -11.21 9.19
C ALA A 92 -1.77 -12.65 9.33
N VAL A 93 -3.03 -12.84 9.72
CA VAL A 93 -3.67 -14.16 9.83
C VAL A 93 -3.76 -14.83 8.47
N ASP A 94 -4.18 -14.12 7.42
CA ASP A 94 -4.28 -14.69 6.07
C ASP A 94 -2.91 -15.05 5.49
N MET A 95 -1.90 -14.20 5.70
CA MET A 95 -0.51 -14.48 5.32
C MET A 95 -0.02 -15.80 5.93
N LEU A 96 -0.19 -15.96 7.24
CA LEU A 96 0.24 -17.17 7.97
C LEU A 96 -0.58 -18.41 7.60
N SER A 97 -1.89 -18.27 7.45
CA SER A 97 -2.81 -19.38 7.20
C SER A 97 -2.64 -19.97 5.80
N LEU A 98 -2.13 -19.18 4.86
CA LEU A 98 -1.90 -19.60 3.48
C LEU A 98 -0.43 -19.91 3.18
N ALA A 99 0.48 -19.77 4.15
CA ALA A 99 1.93 -19.86 3.93
C ALA A 99 2.40 -21.21 3.35
N ASP A 100 1.63 -22.29 3.49
CA ASP A 100 1.93 -23.58 2.88
C ASP A 100 1.40 -23.72 1.43
N LYS A 101 0.71 -22.70 0.91
CA LYS A 101 0.06 -22.72 -0.41
C LYS A 101 0.78 -21.91 -1.48
N TYR A 102 1.72 -21.04 -1.09
CA TYR A 102 2.47 -20.17 -1.98
C TYR A 102 3.96 -20.16 -1.63
N ASP A 103 4.80 -19.88 -2.61
CA ASP A 103 6.25 -19.84 -2.49
C ASP A 103 6.75 -18.42 -2.17
N THR A 104 6.02 -17.40 -2.62
CA THR A 104 6.31 -15.97 -2.36
C THR A 104 5.07 -15.20 -1.91
N ALA A 105 5.18 -14.46 -0.81
CA ALA A 105 4.23 -13.40 -0.43
C ALA A 105 4.72 -12.05 -0.96
N VAL A 106 3.81 -11.28 -1.54
CA VAL A 106 4.03 -9.84 -1.79
C VAL A 106 3.13 -9.08 -0.83
N LEU A 107 3.71 -8.37 0.14
CA LEU A 107 2.98 -7.46 1.02
C LEU A 107 3.10 -6.05 0.48
N VAL A 108 1.96 -5.40 0.19
CA VAL A 108 1.90 -3.98 -0.13
C VAL A 108 1.47 -3.22 1.12
N SER A 109 2.44 -2.68 1.85
CA SER A 109 2.25 -1.82 3.02
C SER A 109 3.56 -1.13 3.38
N GLY A 110 3.46 -0.08 4.19
CA GLY A 110 4.59 0.61 4.81
C GLY A 110 4.63 0.50 6.33
N ASP A 111 3.67 -0.22 6.93
CA ASP A 111 3.47 -0.28 8.38
C ASP A 111 4.41 -1.29 9.08
N GLU A 112 5.17 -0.79 10.06
CA GLU A 112 6.13 -1.57 10.82
C GLU A 112 5.48 -2.73 11.61
N ASP A 113 4.19 -2.64 11.92
CA ASP A 113 3.46 -3.65 12.69
C ASP A 113 3.41 -5.01 11.97
N PHE A 114 3.62 -5.04 10.64
CA PHE A 114 3.75 -6.29 9.88
C PHE A 114 5.09 -7.02 10.06
N SER A 115 6.09 -6.41 10.71
CA SER A 115 7.44 -6.99 10.82
C SER A 115 7.44 -8.39 11.42
N TYR A 116 6.60 -8.64 12.42
CA TYR A 116 6.49 -9.97 13.03
C TYR A 116 5.81 -10.98 12.09
N ALA A 117 4.78 -10.57 11.36
CA ALA A 117 4.11 -11.41 10.38
C ALA A 117 5.04 -11.82 9.24
N ILE A 118 5.85 -10.88 8.72
CA ILE A 118 6.87 -11.14 7.70
C ILE A 118 7.85 -12.21 8.18
N ASN A 119 8.45 -12.03 9.37
CA ASN A 119 9.39 -13.00 9.92
C ASN A 119 8.75 -14.38 10.12
N ALA A 120 7.52 -14.43 10.66
CA ALA A 120 6.82 -15.68 10.91
C ALA A 120 6.47 -16.45 9.62
N VAL A 121 6.19 -15.74 8.53
CA VAL A 121 6.00 -16.33 7.20
C VAL A 121 7.33 -16.78 6.60
N ALA A 122 8.39 -15.98 6.73
CA ALA A 122 9.73 -16.33 6.27
C ALA A 122 10.27 -17.60 6.96
N TYR A 123 10.02 -17.77 8.26
CA TYR A 123 10.39 -19.00 9.00
C TYR A 123 9.68 -20.27 8.50
N LYS A 124 8.58 -20.14 7.76
CA LYS A 124 7.91 -21.27 7.09
C LYS A 124 8.52 -21.61 5.73
N GLY A 125 9.60 -20.92 5.32
CA GLY A 125 10.30 -21.13 4.06
C GLY A 125 9.73 -20.34 2.89
N VAL A 126 8.84 -19.39 3.15
CA VAL A 126 8.25 -18.53 2.12
C VAL A 126 9.14 -17.29 1.92
N ARG A 127 9.42 -16.93 0.66
CA ARG A 127 10.00 -15.63 0.32
C ARG A 127 8.99 -14.51 0.59
N VAL A 128 9.40 -13.42 1.22
CA VAL A 128 8.54 -12.25 1.46
C VAL A 128 9.12 -11.03 0.76
N GLU A 129 8.36 -10.51 -0.20
CA GLU A 129 8.66 -9.27 -0.91
C GLU A 129 7.76 -8.16 -0.36
N LEU A 130 8.36 -7.04 0.03
CA LEU A 130 7.65 -5.86 0.48
C LEU A 130 7.56 -4.86 -0.68
N ALA A 131 6.38 -4.34 -0.98
CA ALA A 131 6.20 -3.28 -1.97
C ALA A 131 5.59 -2.04 -1.30
N GLY A 132 6.18 -0.88 -1.55
CA GLY A 132 5.69 0.37 -0.98
C GLY A 132 6.43 1.58 -1.53
N PHE A 133 5.94 2.77 -1.21
CA PHE A 133 6.63 4.03 -1.51
C PHE A 133 7.69 4.30 -0.44
N ARG A 134 8.92 4.60 -0.84
CA ARG A 134 10.07 4.71 0.08
C ARG A 134 9.83 5.70 1.21
N SER A 135 9.18 6.82 0.92
CA SER A 135 8.88 7.88 1.89
C SER A 135 7.80 7.49 2.91
N ASN A 136 7.05 6.40 2.66
CA ASN A 136 5.93 5.93 3.47
C ASN A 136 6.15 4.53 4.06
N THR A 137 7.35 3.96 3.94
CA THR A 137 7.66 2.61 4.41
C THR A 137 8.68 2.67 5.55
N SER A 138 8.41 1.99 6.67
CA SER A 138 9.37 1.88 7.78
C SER A 138 10.66 1.19 7.32
N PRO A 139 11.85 1.76 7.61
CA PRO A 139 13.13 1.10 7.36
C PRO A 139 13.22 -0.29 8.01
N ARG A 140 12.65 -0.46 9.21
CA ARG A 140 12.66 -1.76 9.90
C ARG A 140 11.85 -2.81 9.15
N LEU A 141 10.73 -2.41 8.54
CA LEU A 141 9.92 -3.30 7.73
C LEU A 141 10.67 -3.74 6.47
N ILE A 142 11.44 -2.82 5.85
CA ILE A 142 12.33 -3.12 4.73
C ILE A 142 13.40 -4.12 5.14
N ASP A 143 14.03 -3.92 6.30
CA ASP A 143 15.14 -4.74 6.78
C ASP A 143 14.74 -6.20 7.06
N VAL A 144 13.47 -6.47 7.38
CA VAL A 144 12.98 -7.84 7.64
C VAL A 144 12.45 -8.56 6.39
N ALA A 145 12.26 -7.85 5.27
CA ALA A 145 11.79 -8.44 4.02
C ALA A 145 12.97 -9.01 3.19
N ASP A 146 12.73 -10.07 2.40
CA ASP A 146 13.76 -10.62 1.51
C ASP A 146 14.09 -9.69 0.33
N GLN A 147 13.12 -8.85 -0.05
CA GLN A 147 13.26 -7.87 -1.11
C GLN A 147 12.30 -6.71 -0.87
N PHE A 148 12.77 -5.48 -1.13
CA PHE A 148 11.93 -4.30 -1.22
C PHE A 148 11.72 -3.90 -2.69
N ILE A 149 10.46 -3.73 -3.08
CA ILE A 149 10.01 -3.22 -4.38
C ILE A 149 9.60 -1.77 -4.16
N GLU A 150 10.51 -0.86 -4.47
CA GLU A 150 10.31 0.58 -4.32
C GLU A 150 9.41 1.11 -5.43
N LEU A 151 8.13 1.37 -5.12
CA LEU A 151 7.13 1.75 -6.11
C LEU A 151 7.45 3.07 -6.81
N ASP A 152 8.21 3.96 -6.16
CA ASP A 152 8.69 5.23 -6.72
C ASP A 152 9.48 5.03 -8.03
N SER A 153 10.16 3.88 -8.18
CA SER A 153 10.95 3.57 -9.39
C SER A 153 10.11 2.98 -10.53
N HIS A 154 8.82 2.72 -10.30
CA HIS A 154 7.94 1.97 -11.22
C HIS A 154 6.62 2.70 -11.51
N ILE A 155 6.56 4.02 -11.30
CA ILE A 155 5.34 4.83 -11.48
C ILE A 155 4.69 4.61 -12.85
N ASP A 156 5.46 4.59 -13.93
CA ASP A 156 4.93 4.43 -15.29
C ASP A 156 4.30 3.05 -15.54
N GLU A 157 4.78 2.04 -14.82
CA GLU A 157 4.29 0.66 -14.88
C GLU A 157 3.00 0.49 -14.08
N ILE A 158 2.75 1.33 -13.08
CA ILE A 158 1.61 1.19 -12.15
C ILE A 158 0.56 2.30 -12.31
N THR A 159 0.79 3.28 -13.19
CA THR A 159 -0.14 4.38 -13.48
C THR A 159 -0.65 4.32 -14.92
N LYS A 160 -1.73 5.02 -15.23
CA LYS A 160 -2.16 5.21 -16.63
C LYS A 160 -1.10 6.02 -17.35
N THR A 161 -0.60 5.50 -18.47
CA THR A 161 0.24 6.26 -19.39
C THR A 161 -0.65 7.34 -19.99
N ASP A 162 -0.67 8.54 -19.42
CA ASP A 162 -1.37 9.64 -20.06
C ASP A 162 -0.70 9.88 -21.42
N SER A 163 -1.46 9.75 -22.50
CA SER A 163 -1.10 10.24 -23.85
C SER A 163 -0.99 11.78 -23.90
N ARG A 164 -0.57 12.42 -22.81
CA ARG A 164 -0.47 13.88 -22.63
C ARG A 164 0.73 14.35 -21.81
N TYR A 165 1.83 13.60 -21.76
CA TYR A 165 3.16 14.22 -21.65
C TYR A 165 3.68 14.56 -23.04
N ASN A 166 3.13 15.65 -23.60
CA ASN A 166 3.58 16.24 -24.86
C ASN A 166 4.83 17.08 -24.56
N VAL A 167 6.02 16.46 -24.66
CA VAL A 167 7.25 17.21 -24.88
C VAL A 167 7.10 17.87 -26.24
N HIS A 168 7.08 19.20 -26.23
CA HIS A 168 7.17 20.00 -27.44
C HIS A 168 8.43 19.58 -28.19
N ASN A 169 8.29 18.93 -29.35
CA ASN A 169 9.28 19.08 -30.40
C ASN A 169 8.68 19.01 -31.80
N HIS A 170 9.22 19.87 -32.64
CA HIS A 170 8.76 20.19 -33.98
C HIS A 170 8.89 19.03 -34.99
N ASN A 171 8.00 19.13 -35.98
CA ASN A 171 8.11 18.71 -37.38
C ASN A 171 7.67 17.30 -37.84
N HIS A 172 6.54 17.37 -38.57
CA HIS A 172 6.31 16.89 -39.94
C HIS A 172 5.66 15.52 -40.22
N HIS A 173 4.56 15.64 -40.96
CA HIS A 173 3.99 14.78 -42.00
C HIS A 173 3.08 13.59 -41.60
N SER A 174 1.79 13.90 -41.63
CA SER A 174 0.72 13.25 -42.42
C SER A 174 0.80 11.75 -42.70
N GLY A 175 -0.11 10.99 -42.08
CA GLY A 175 -0.44 9.62 -42.47
C GLY A 175 -1.61 9.08 -41.65
N SER A 176 -2.81 9.17 -42.19
CA SER A 176 -4.06 8.68 -41.59
C SER A 176 -4.10 7.14 -41.56
N HIS A 177 -4.30 6.54 -40.39
CA HIS A 177 -4.88 5.20 -40.25
C HIS A 177 -5.76 5.12 -39.01
N LEU A 178 -7.06 4.95 -39.25
CA LEU A 178 -8.08 4.64 -38.23
C LEU A 178 -7.93 3.17 -37.85
N VAL A 179 -7.61 2.91 -36.57
CA VAL A 179 -7.73 1.57 -35.97
C VAL A 179 -8.77 1.66 -34.86
N ALA A 180 -9.81 0.84 -34.98
CA ALA A 180 -10.92 0.74 -34.06
C ALA A 180 -10.43 0.37 -32.64
N SER A 181 -10.76 1.23 -31.68
CA SER A 181 -10.50 1.01 -30.25
C SER A 181 -11.37 -0.14 -29.75
N ARG A 182 -10.72 -1.22 -29.32
CA ARG A 182 -11.35 -2.25 -28.49
C ARG A 182 -11.51 -1.67 -27.09
N ASN A 183 -12.75 -1.70 -26.61
CA ASN A 183 -13.18 -1.23 -25.31
C ASN A 183 -12.47 -2.01 -24.18
N SER A 184 -11.31 -1.53 -23.71
CA SER A 184 -10.73 -1.96 -22.43
C SER A 184 -11.49 -1.24 -21.32
N GLY A 185 -12.21 -2.00 -20.50
CA GLY A 185 -13.03 -1.49 -19.41
C GLY A 185 -12.21 -0.71 -18.39
N SER A 186 -12.12 0.60 -18.57
CA SER A 186 -11.45 1.53 -17.67
C SER A 186 -12.47 2.09 -16.69
N PHE A 187 -12.25 1.86 -15.39
CA PHE A 187 -12.96 2.57 -14.31
C PHE A 187 -12.13 3.78 -13.81
N PRO A 188 -12.78 4.77 -13.17
CA PRO A 188 -12.34 6.15 -13.18
C PRO A 188 -11.47 6.52 -11.97
N ARG A 189 -11.11 7.80 -11.96
CA ARG A 189 -10.08 8.42 -11.17
C ARG A 189 -10.30 8.30 -9.65
N VAL A 190 -9.32 7.83 -8.87
CA VAL A 190 -9.47 7.73 -7.40
C VAL A 190 -9.60 9.13 -6.77
N GLN A 191 -8.95 10.14 -7.35
CA GLN A 191 -8.99 11.53 -6.85
C GLN A 191 -10.39 12.18 -6.93
N ASP A 192 -11.30 11.66 -7.76
CA ASP A 192 -12.70 12.11 -7.82
C ASP A 192 -13.64 11.34 -6.89
N SER A 193 -13.13 10.36 -6.13
CA SER A 193 -13.94 9.49 -5.28
C SER A 193 -13.77 9.86 -3.81
N GLY A 194 -14.86 10.26 -3.15
CA GLY A 194 -14.94 10.38 -1.68
C GLY A 194 -14.86 9.01 -0.97
N ALA A 195 -14.01 8.11 -1.46
CA ALA A 195 -13.96 6.69 -1.14
C ALA A 195 -12.98 6.34 -0.02
N PHE A 196 -12.28 7.33 0.55
CA PHE A 196 -11.36 7.15 1.66
C PHE A 196 -11.43 8.34 2.63
N PRO A 197 -11.30 8.12 3.96
CA PRO A 197 -11.26 9.20 4.94
C PRO A 197 -10.16 10.22 4.61
N ARG A 198 -10.38 11.50 4.98
CA ARG A 198 -9.36 12.54 4.74
C ARG A 198 -8.18 12.32 5.69
N ALA A 199 -6.97 12.65 5.23
CA ALA A 199 -5.72 12.48 5.98
C ALA A 199 -5.63 13.26 7.32
N GLN A 200 -6.68 14.00 7.70
CA GLN A 200 -6.80 14.62 9.02
C GLN A 200 -7.33 13.66 10.09
N ASP A 201 -7.78 12.46 9.69
CA ASP A 201 -8.41 11.48 10.59
C ASP A 201 -7.42 10.44 11.15
N SER A 202 -6.17 10.40 10.68
CA SER A 202 -5.10 9.59 11.29
C SER A 202 -4.30 10.45 12.25
N GLY A 203 -4.66 10.42 13.53
CA GLY A 203 -3.84 10.94 14.63
C GLY A 203 -2.38 10.62 14.38
N GLY A 204 -1.61 11.66 14.08
CA GLY A 204 -0.18 11.54 13.85
C GLY A 204 0.46 11.02 15.14
N PHE A 205 1.38 10.08 14.99
CA PHE A 205 2.40 9.86 16.00
C PHE A 205 3.15 11.18 16.16
N THR A 206 2.83 11.92 17.21
CA THR A 206 3.70 12.97 17.72
C THR A 206 4.94 12.25 18.23
N ARG A 207 6.05 12.46 17.51
CA ARG A 207 7.38 12.15 18.02
C ARG A 207 7.53 12.93 19.33
N VAL A 208 7.47 12.22 20.46
CA VAL A 208 7.92 12.77 21.74
C VAL A 208 9.40 13.09 21.53
N GLN A 209 9.73 14.38 21.60
CA GLN A 209 11.11 14.78 21.75
C GLN A 209 11.48 14.42 23.19
N ASP A 210 12.43 13.51 23.35
CA ASP A 210 13.10 13.31 24.63
C ASP A 210 13.89 14.58 24.93
N GLU A 211 13.30 15.48 25.73
CA GLU A 211 14.01 16.55 26.41
C GLU A 211 14.27 16.13 27.86
N ASP A 212 15.55 16.19 28.22
CA ASP A 212 16.12 16.29 29.57
C ASP A 212 16.09 15.05 30.48
N ALA A 213 17.10 14.19 30.27
CA ALA A 213 17.64 13.38 31.35
C ALA A 213 18.54 14.27 32.24
N GLU A 214 18.03 14.69 33.40
CA GLU A 214 18.85 15.27 34.47
C GLU A 214 19.78 14.21 35.08
N ASP A 215 21.07 14.54 35.12
CA ASP A 215 22.19 13.79 35.71
C ASP A 215 22.17 13.90 37.25
N PRO A 216 22.08 12.80 38.02
CA PRO A 216 22.09 12.87 39.47
C PRO A 216 23.52 12.63 39.99
N THR A 217 24.44 13.59 39.82
CA THR A 217 25.74 13.55 40.50
C THR A 217 26.22 14.94 40.96
N SER A 218 25.91 15.33 42.20
CA SER A 218 26.82 16.06 43.11
C SER A 218 26.11 16.57 44.38
N HIS A 219 26.23 15.80 45.47
CA HIS A 219 26.14 16.37 46.82
C HIS A 219 27.41 16.01 47.58
N GLU A 220 28.44 16.85 47.43
CA GLU A 220 29.55 16.94 48.35
C GLU A 220 29.43 18.23 49.19
N ALA A 221 29.40 18.00 50.50
CA ALA A 221 29.96 18.77 51.60
C ALA A 221 29.94 20.32 51.56
N THR A 222 29.23 20.91 52.53
CA THR A 222 29.62 22.19 53.12
C THR A 222 30.07 21.96 54.56
N VAL A 223 31.36 22.14 54.79
CA VAL A 223 32.00 22.36 56.09
C VAL A 223 32.67 23.74 56.01
N GLU A 224 32.82 24.39 57.17
CA GLU A 224 33.41 25.71 57.48
C GLU A 224 32.38 26.83 57.64
N ARG A 225 32.37 27.64 58.70
CA ARG A 225 33.20 27.77 59.91
C ARG A 225 32.41 28.57 60.94
#